data_AF-A0A955HX69-F1
#
_entry.id   AF-A0A955HX69-F1
#
_cell.length_a   1.000
_cell.length_b   1.000
_cell.length_c   1.000
_cell.angle_alpha   90.00
_cell.angle_beta   90.00
_cell.angle_gamma   90.00
#
_symmetry.space_group_name_H-M   'P 1'
#
loop_
_entity.id
_entity.type
_entity.pdbx_description
1 polymer ?
#
loop_
_entity_poly.entity_id
_entity_poly.type
_entity_poly.pdbx_seq_one_letter_code
_entity_poly.pdbx_strand_id
1 'polypeptide(L)'
;NGELAVVVFTRNCGATTGYSTQVSILKAGTELPNEAGNVFIAQSEVNVAPKWLSANRLVLAGVSGSSGSIRGSSADGVVVEYEQKKP
;
A
#
# COMPACT_ATOMS: atom_id res chain seq x y z
N ASN A 1 -21.57 1.91 2.99
CA ASN A 1 -20.25 1.53 3.53
C ASN A 1 -19.22 1.55 2.41
N GLY A 2 -18.41 2.60 2.39
CA GLY A 2 -17.36 2.86 1.40
C GLY A 2 -16.46 3.98 1.91
N GLU A 3 -16.23 4.04 3.22
CA GLU A 3 -15.62 5.17 3.91
C GLU A 3 -14.10 5.19 3.80
N LEU A 4 -13.48 4.09 3.36
CA LEU A 4 -12.03 3.93 3.25
C LEU A 4 -11.66 3.47 1.84
N ALA A 5 -10.54 3.98 1.36
CA ALA A 5 -9.94 3.68 0.08
C ALA A 5 -8.50 3.22 0.30
N VAL A 6 -8.10 2.22 -0.49
CA VAL A 6 -6.70 1.81 -0.64
C VAL A 6 -6.19 2.39 -1.95
N VAL A 7 -5.08 3.12 -1.89
CA VAL A 7 -4.45 3.75 -3.04
C VAL A 7 -3.06 3.17 -3.22
N VAL A 8 -2.83 2.57 -4.38
CA VAL A 8 -1.51 2.15 -4.84
C VAL A 8 -1.02 3.24 -5.79
N PHE A 9 0.15 3.80 -5.52
CA PHE A 9 0.69 4.91 -6.29
C PHE A 9 2.21 4.80 -6.41
N THR A 10 2.74 5.33 -7.50
CA THR A 10 4.18 5.38 -7.75
C THR A 10 4.70 6.78 -7.48
N ARG A 11 5.77 6.91 -6.69
CA ARG A 11 6.53 8.16 -6.55
C ARG A 11 7.80 8.08 -7.38
N ASN A 12 7.98 9.09 -8.21
CA ASN A 12 9.24 9.36 -8.91
C ASN A 12 9.88 10.60 -8.25
N CYS A 13 10.98 10.43 -7.53
CA CYS A 13 11.69 11.53 -6.87
C CYS A 13 12.66 12.29 -7.80
N GLY A 14 12.62 12.03 -9.11
CA GLY A 14 13.41 12.73 -10.12
C GLY A 14 14.46 11.84 -10.79
N ALA A 15 15.28 12.45 -11.65
CA ALA A 15 16.14 11.77 -12.62
C ALA A 15 17.14 10.76 -12.03
N THR A 16 17.44 10.83 -10.74
CA THR A 16 18.44 9.98 -10.05
C THR A 16 17.85 9.04 -9.01
N THR A 17 16.55 9.14 -8.71
CA THR A 17 15.88 8.27 -7.73
C THR A 17 14.91 7.35 -8.46
N GLY A 18 15.13 6.04 -8.34
CA GLY A 18 14.26 5.04 -8.98
C GLY A 18 12.80 5.17 -8.56
N TYR A 19 11.90 4.64 -9.39
CA TYR A 19 10.47 4.57 -9.06
C TYR A 19 10.26 3.81 -7.75
N SER A 20 9.39 4.34 -6.91
CA SER A 20 8.95 3.65 -5.70
C SER A 20 7.46 3.37 -5.76
N THR A 21 7.07 2.12 -5.54
CA THR A 21 5.67 1.72 -5.39
C THR A 21 5.27 1.88 -3.94
N GLN A 22 4.18 2.60 -3.68
CA GLN A 22 3.73 2.90 -2.33
C GLN A 22 2.24 2.62 -2.21
N VAL A 23 1.83 2.28 -0.99
CA VAL A 23 0.44 2.00 -0.68
C VAL A 23 0.03 2.80 0.55
N SER A 24 -1.13 3.45 0.43
CA SER A 24 -1.78 4.16 1.53
C SER A 24 -3.23 3.72 1.69
N ILE A 25 -3.68 3.67 2.94
CA ILE A 25 -5.09 3.62 3.30
C ILE A 25 -5.50 5.02 3.76
N LEU A 26 -6.61 5.51 3.25
CA LEU A 26 -7.18 6.81 3.58
C LEU A 26 -8.70 6.76 3.53
N LYS A 27 -9.36 7.81 4.03
CA LYS A 27 -10.80 7.94 3.88
C LYS A 27 -11.17 8.16 2.41
N ALA A 28 -12.25 7.52 1.97
CA ALA A 28 -12.76 7.69 0.63
C ALA A 28 -13.18 9.15 0.41
N GLY A 29 -12.76 9.72 -0.73
CA GLY A 29 -12.97 11.14 -1.03
C GLY A 29 -11.93 12.09 -0.42
N THR A 30 -10.99 11.59 0.37
CA THR A 30 -9.81 12.38 0.78
C THR A 30 -8.77 12.37 -0.34
N GLU A 31 -8.14 13.52 -0.57
CA GLU A 31 -7.02 13.61 -1.51
C GLU A 31 -5.81 12.85 -0.97
N LEU A 32 -5.07 12.18 -1.87
CA LEU A 32 -3.83 11.51 -1.49
C LEU A 32 -2.82 12.58 -1.03
N PRO A 33 -2.39 12.57 0.25
CA PRO A 33 -1.46 13.58 0.75
C PRO A 33 -0.11 13.45 0.03
N ASN A 34 0.63 14.56 -0.04
CA ASN A 34 2.01 14.56 -0.53
C ASN A 34 2.98 13.97 0.51
N GLU A 35 2.67 12.79 1.03
CA GLU A 35 3.45 12.05 2.02
C GLU A 35 3.80 10.64 1.53
N ALA A 36 4.62 9.94 2.31
CA ALA A 36 4.99 8.57 2.04
C ALA A 36 3.83 7.60 2.35
N GLY A 37 3.80 6.45 1.67
CA GLY A 37 2.85 5.37 1.93
C GLY A 37 2.80 4.97 3.40
N ASN A 38 1.59 4.84 3.97
CA ASN A 38 1.43 4.51 5.38
C ASN A 38 1.47 3.01 5.69
N VAL A 39 1.27 2.14 4.69
CA VAL A 39 1.22 0.67 4.88
C VAL A 39 2.37 -0.05 4.19
N PHE A 40 2.79 0.35 2.98
CA PHE A 40 3.85 -0.33 2.25
C PHE A 40 4.63 0.62 1.34
N ILE A 41 5.96 0.42 1.24
CA ILE A 41 6.86 1.15 0.34
C ILE A 41 7.88 0.18 -0.26
N ALA A 42 7.93 0.08 -1.58
CA ALA A 42 8.99 -0.58 -2.34
C ALA A 42 9.83 0.46 -3.09
N GLN A 43 11.15 0.31 -3.08
CA GLN A 43 12.08 1.17 -3.87
C GLN A 43 12.22 0.70 -5.33
N SER A 44 11.22 -0.04 -5.81
CA SER A 44 11.13 -0.57 -7.17
C SER A 44 9.66 -0.60 -7.61
N GLU A 45 9.45 -0.83 -8.90
CA GLU A 45 8.14 -1.14 -9.43
C GLU A 45 7.74 -2.57 -9.03
N VAL A 46 6.67 -2.70 -8.25
CA VAL A 46 6.14 -3.99 -7.81
C VAL A 46 4.64 -4.04 -8.05
N ASN A 47 4.16 -5.21 -8.46
CA ASN A 47 2.74 -5.43 -8.66
C ASN A 47 2.07 -5.71 -7.31
N VAL A 48 1.46 -4.68 -6.74
CA VAL A 48 0.65 -4.81 -5.52
C VAL A 48 -0.81 -4.98 -5.90
N ALA A 49 -1.44 -6.05 -5.41
CA ALA A 49 -2.85 -6.32 -5.59
C ALA A 49 -3.59 -6.23 -4.25
N PRO A 50 -4.13 -5.05 -3.88
CA PRO A 50 -4.92 -4.91 -2.67
C PRO A 50 -6.30 -5.56 -2.83
N LYS A 51 -6.76 -6.26 -1.79
CA LYS A 51 -8.06 -6.91 -1.73
C LYS A 51 -8.70 -6.74 -0.36
N TRP A 52 -9.89 -6.15 -0.32
CA TRP A 52 -10.69 -6.09 0.90
C TRP A 52 -11.27 -7.46 1.24
N LEU A 53 -11.04 -7.94 2.46
CA LEU A 53 -11.70 -9.13 3.01
C LEU A 53 -12.94 -8.76 3.82
N SER A 54 -12.93 -7.58 4.45
CA SER A 54 -14.06 -7.00 5.18
C SER A 54 -13.94 -5.47 5.18
N ALA A 55 -14.88 -4.76 5.81
CA ALA A 55 -14.84 -3.30 5.95
C ALA A 55 -13.57 -2.77 6.67
N ASN A 56 -12.91 -3.62 7.46
CA ASN A 56 -11.73 -3.26 8.26
C ASN A 56 -10.56 -4.26 8.09
N ARG A 57 -10.62 -5.16 7.11
CA ARG A 57 -9.50 -6.06 6.80
C ARG A 57 -9.15 -5.98 5.32
N LEU A 58 -7.88 -5.68 5.07
CA LEU A 58 -7.28 -5.58 3.76
C LEU A 58 -6.15 -6.60 3.67
N VAL A 59 -6.09 -7.34 2.56
CA VAL A 59 -4.94 -8.14 2.17
C VAL A 59 -4.20 -7.41 1.06
N LEU A 60 -2.89 -7.27 1.21
CA LEU A 60 -2.00 -6.87 0.13
C LEU A 60 -1.34 -8.12 -0.43
N ALA A 61 -1.75 -8.53 -1.63
CA ALA A 61 -1.13 -9.63 -2.36
C ALA A 61 -0.01 -9.13 -3.27
N GLY A 62 0.99 -9.99 -3.51
CA GLY A 62 2.15 -9.65 -4.36
C GLY A 62 3.22 -8.82 -3.66
N VAL A 63 3.09 -8.61 -2.34
CA VAL A 63 4.06 -7.93 -1.51
C VAL A 63 4.57 -8.84 -0.39
N SER A 64 5.89 -8.85 -0.23
CA SER A 64 6.59 -9.48 0.88
C SER A 64 7.66 -8.51 1.42
N GLY A 65 8.26 -8.84 2.56
CA GLY A 65 9.41 -8.08 3.09
C GLY A 65 10.62 -8.04 2.15
N SER A 66 10.68 -8.93 1.16
CA SER A 66 11.69 -8.92 0.09
C SER A 66 11.31 -8.01 -1.09
N SER A 67 10.01 -7.71 -1.27
CA SER A 67 9.53 -6.77 -2.30
C SER A 67 9.58 -5.31 -1.85
N GLY A 68 9.68 -5.03 -0.55
CA GLY A 68 9.72 -3.68 0.00
C GLY A 68 9.63 -3.66 1.52
N SER A 69 9.53 -2.46 2.08
CA SER A 69 9.38 -2.22 3.50
C SER A 69 7.90 -2.12 3.89
N ILE A 70 7.47 -3.01 4.79
CA ILE A 70 6.18 -2.91 5.48
C ILE A 70 6.27 -1.79 6.51
N ARG A 71 5.35 -0.81 6.42
CA ARG A 71 5.33 0.37 7.29
C ARG A 71 4.44 0.16 8.51
N GLY A 72 3.40 -0.66 8.39
CA GLY A 72 2.50 -0.99 9.47
C GLY A 72 1.53 -2.11 9.10
N SER A 73 1.01 -2.81 10.10
CA SER A 73 -0.04 -3.82 9.93
C SER A 73 -1.44 -3.27 10.21
N SER A 74 -1.58 -1.96 10.41
CA SER A 74 -2.87 -1.28 10.51
C SER A 74 -2.79 0.21 10.14
N ALA A 75 -3.88 0.75 9.59
CA ALA A 75 -4.05 2.17 9.29
C ALA A 75 -5.54 2.54 9.33
N ASP A 76 -5.90 3.67 9.96
CA ASP A 76 -7.30 4.13 10.09
C ASP A 76 -8.30 3.06 10.58
N GLY A 77 -7.85 2.18 11.48
CA GLY A 77 -8.67 1.08 12.01
C GLY A 77 -8.80 -0.15 11.08
N VAL A 78 -8.15 -0.12 9.92
CA VAL A 78 -8.03 -1.26 9.01
C VAL A 78 -6.82 -2.09 9.41
N VAL A 79 -7.01 -3.39 9.53
CA VAL A 79 -5.92 -4.36 9.67
C VAL A 79 -5.43 -4.75 8.28
N VAL A 80 -4.12 -4.72 8.09
CA VAL A 80 -3.45 -5.04 6.82
C VAL A 80 -2.67 -6.33 6.97
N GLU A 81 -3.05 -7.32 6.17
CA GLU A 81 -2.40 -8.61 6.06
C GLU A 81 -1.59 -8.67 4.76
N TYR A 82 -0.42 -9.30 4.80
CA TYR A 82 0.51 -9.38 3.67
C TYR A 82 0.54 -10.80 3.15
N GLU A 83 -0.03 -11.03 1.98
CA GLU A 83 -0.06 -12.33 1.34
C GLU A 83 1.12 -12.46 0.37
N GLN A 84 2.07 -13.33 0.74
CA GLN A 84 3.11 -13.74 -0.19
C GLN A 84 2.48 -14.65 -1.23
N LYS A 85 2.73 -14.36 -2.51
CA LYS A 85 2.38 -15.27 -3.60
C LYS A 85 3.14 -16.57 -3.35
N LYS A 86 2.44 -17.63 -2.95
CA LYS A 86 3.03 -18.97 -2.87
C LYS A 86 3.49 -19.35 -4.29
N PRO A 87 4.69 -19.94 -4.44
CA PRO A 87 5.24 -20.36 -5.73
C PRO A 87 4.34 -21.38 -6.43
#